data_AF-A0A090QJY4-F1
#
_entry.id   AF-A0A090QJY4-F1
#
_cell.length_a   1.000
_cell.length_b   1.000
_cell.length_c   1.000
_cell.angle_alpha   90.00
_cell.angle_beta   90.00
_cell.angle_gamma   90.00
#
_symmetry.space_group_name_H-M   'P 1'
#
loop_
_entity.id
_entity.type
_entity.pdbx_description
1 polymer ?
#
loop_
_entity_poly.entity_id
_entity_poly.type
_entity_poly.pdbx_seq_one_letter_code
_entity_poly.pdbx_strand_id
1 'polypeptide(L)'
;MEHIVKDDKLIQELSSILMYLDDDEYAKYRVRILLVGTPSNLRDYFSKVDSSQTIINRVQEVPEVSVLSTEDVKALADKGFVRLLKAKFLEDRAKGFNQDYFFNALSWFSANVPQYIHELGLELAIEAEDNNYIITNELYMTCLRNWVQEALVSENARMEAHINSKATKHGRRNQVIFTIGRLFSNEFSAQDVEEQMRRLFPNSTKDKVLNVSANLNELASGDSL
;
A
#
# COMPACT_ATOMS: atom_id res chain seq x y z
N MET A 1 17.44 12.43 -8.44
CA MET A 1 16.61 13.32 -9.30
C MET A 1 16.71 14.81 -8.93
N GLU A 2 17.15 15.18 -7.72
CA GLU A 2 17.32 16.60 -7.33
C GLU A 2 18.40 17.39 -8.11
N HIS A 3 19.31 16.73 -8.83
CA HIS A 3 20.42 17.40 -9.51
C HIS A 3 20.11 18.04 -10.87
N ILE A 4 19.06 17.59 -11.58
CA ILE A 4 18.68 18.16 -12.90
C ILE A 4 17.94 19.50 -12.73
N VAL A 5 17.31 19.69 -11.57
CA VAL A 5 16.44 20.81 -11.21
C VAL A 5 17.15 22.17 -11.15
N LYS A 6 18.49 22.16 -11.03
CA LYS A 6 19.28 23.38 -10.86
C LYS A 6 20.10 23.77 -12.10
N ASP A 7 20.00 23.02 -13.19
CA ASP A 7 20.75 23.29 -14.42
C ASP A 7 19.81 23.62 -15.58
N ASP A 8 19.67 24.92 -15.85
CA ASP A 8 18.82 25.44 -16.93
C ASP A 8 19.24 24.90 -18.31
N LYS A 9 20.51 24.50 -18.49
CA LYS A 9 20.97 23.89 -19.76
C LYS A 9 20.37 22.50 -19.95
N LEU A 10 20.31 21.68 -18.89
CA LEU A 10 19.71 20.35 -18.97
C LEU A 10 18.20 20.41 -19.24
N ILE A 11 17.52 21.42 -18.70
CA ILE A 11 16.09 21.66 -18.96
C ILE A 11 15.87 22.07 -20.43
N GLN A 12 16.72 22.92 -20.98
CA GLN A 12 16.68 23.28 -22.40
C GLN A 12 16.95 22.07 -23.29
N GLU A 13 17.97 21.27 -22.98
CA GLU A 13 18.32 20.07 -23.75
C GLU A 13 17.17 19.03 -23.73
N LEU A 14 16.57 18.78 -22.55
CA LEU A 14 15.39 17.92 -22.43
C LEU A 14 14.21 18.44 -23.26
N SER A 15 13.96 19.75 -23.23
CA SER A 15 12.90 20.38 -24.04
C SER A 15 13.15 20.23 -25.54
N SER A 16 14.40 20.38 -25.99
CA SER A 16 14.77 20.16 -27.39
C SER A 16 14.56 18.70 -27.80
N ILE A 17 14.97 17.74 -26.96
CA ILE A 17 14.74 16.31 -27.22
C ILE A 17 13.24 16.01 -27.35
N LEU A 18 12.41 16.56 -26.46
CA LEU A 18 10.96 16.39 -26.51
C LEU A 18 10.34 17.01 -27.77
N MET A 19 10.91 18.11 -28.29
CA MET A 19 10.49 18.69 -29.57
C MET A 19 10.92 17.85 -30.77
N TYR A 20 12.11 17.24 -30.74
CA TYR A 20 12.57 16.37 -31.82
C TYR A 20 11.76 15.08 -31.96
N LEU A 21 11.04 14.65 -30.91
CA LEU A 21 10.09 13.54 -31.03
C LEU A 21 8.93 13.83 -32.01
N ASP A 22 8.65 15.10 -32.32
CA ASP A 22 7.63 15.49 -33.31
C ASP A 22 8.13 15.44 -34.76
N ASP A 23 9.45 15.32 -34.97
CA ASP A 23 10.03 15.31 -36.30
C ASP A 23 9.91 13.89 -36.91
N ASP A 24 9.33 13.81 -38.11
CA ASP A 24 9.10 12.58 -38.87
C ASP A 24 10.38 11.74 -39.03
N GLU A 25 11.55 12.38 -39.07
CA GLU A 25 12.83 11.70 -39.16
C GLU A 25 13.17 10.90 -37.88
N TYR A 26 12.69 11.34 -36.72
CA TYR A 26 12.92 10.71 -35.42
C TYR A 26 11.75 9.83 -34.96
N ALA A 27 10.52 10.15 -35.38
CA ALA A 27 9.32 9.37 -35.09
C ALA A 27 9.45 7.90 -35.55
N LYS A 28 10.22 7.63 -36.61
CA LYS A 28 10.50 6.27 -37.12
C LYS A 28 11.15 5.34 -36.08
N TYR A 29 11.84 5.89 -35.09
CA TYR A 29 12.52 5.11 -34.04
C TYR A 29 11.61 4.76 -32.85
N ARG A 30 10.38 5.27 -32.80
CA ARG A 30 9.38 4.97 -31.74
C ARG A 30 9.92 5.14 -30.32
N VAL A 31 10.74 6.16 -30.10
CA VAL A 31 11.32 6.47 -28.79
C VAL A 31 10.20 6.92 -27.85
N ARG A 32 10.18 6.39 -26.63
CA ARG A 32 9.26 6.80 -25.56
C ARG A 32 10.09 7.33 -24.39
N ILE A 33 9.78 8.55 -23.95
CA ILE A 33 10.43 9.17 -22.80
C ILE A 33 9.44 9.15 -21.63
N LEU A 34 9.87 8.57 -20.51
CA LEU A 34 9.12 8.58 -19.25
C LEU A 34 9.72 9.62 -18.33
N LEU A 35 8.93 10.63 -17.96
CA LEU A 35 9.30 11.62 -16.97
C LEU A 35 8.70 11.22 -15.62
N VAL A 36 9.51 11.21 -14.56
CA VAL A 36 9.07 10.87 -13.21
C VAL A 36 9.17 12.12 -12.33
N GLY A 37 8.04 12.57 -11.80
CA GLY A 37 7.94 13.75 -10.95
C GLY A 37 6.49 14.09 -10.65
N THR A 38 6.26 15.09 -9.79
CA THR A 38 4.91 15.60 -9.56
C THR A 38 4.46 16.49 -10.72
N PRO A 39 3.16 16.51 -11.08
CA PRO A 39 2.65 17.33 -12.17
C PRO A 39 2.94 18.83 -12.01
N SER A 40 2.88 19.33 -10.78
CA SER A 40 3.22 20.71 -10.44
C SER A 40 4.68 21.04 -10.77
N ASN A 41 5.62 20.18 -10.34
CA ASN A 41 7.04 20.38 -10.60
C ASN A 41 7.35 20.36 -12.11
N LEU A 42 6.75 19.42 -12.87
CA LEU A 42 6.96 19.34 -14.31
C LEU A 42 6.44 20.58 -15.06
N ARG A 43 5.28 21.11 -14.68
CA ARG A 43 4.77 22.37 -15.24
C ARG A 43 5.69 23.55 -14.94
N ASP A 44 6.18 23.64 -13.70
CA ASP A 44 7.10 24.69 -13.30
C ASP A 44 8.42 24.62 -14.10
N TYR A 45 8.93 23.41 -14.40
CA TYR A 45 10.12 23.23 -15.24
C TYR A 45 9.90 23.70 -16.68
N PHE A 46 8.83 23.25 -17.33
CA PHE A 46 8.61 23.55 -18.73
C PHE A 46 8.11 24.98 -18.96
N SER A 47 7.49 25.62 -17.94
CA SER A 47 7.04 27.02 -18.03
C SER A 47 8.14 28.04 -18.35
N LYS A 48 9.41 27.70 -18.05
CA LYS A 48 10.59 28.54 -18.29
C LYS A 48 11.13 28.47 -19.72
N VAL A 49 10.52 27.67 -20.59
CA VAL A 49 10.96 27.47 -21.98
C VAL A 49 9.93 28.08 -22.94
N ASP A 50 10.39 28.77 -23.99
CA ASP A 50 9.54 29.53 -24.93
C ASP A 50 8.47 28.67 -25.66
N SER A 51 8.60 27.34 -25.64
CA SER A 51 7.67 26.36 -26.23
C SER A 51 6.88 25.54 -25.20
N SER A 52 6.79 26.01 -23.95
CA SER A 52 6.16 25.32 -22.80
C SER A 52 4.78 24.72 -23.08
N GLN A 53 3.92 25.44 -23.82
CA GLN A 53 2.55 25.02 -24.11
C GLN A 53 2.47 23.78 -25.00
N THR A 54 3.40 23.61 -25.94
CA THR A 54 3.42 22.45 -26.84
C THR A 54 3.87 21.18 -26.11
N ILE A 55 4.76 21.33 -25.12
CA ILE A 55 5.27 20.21 -24.31
C ILE A 55 4.23 19.82 -23.24
N ILE A 56 3.67 20.78 -22.51
CA ILE A 56 2.70 20.51 -21.42
C ILE A 56 1.45 19.79 -21.95
N ASN A 57 0.97 20.14 -23.14
CA ASN A 57 -0.19 19.48 -23.76
C ASN A 57 0.07 18.02 -24.19
N ARG A 58 1.32 17.56 -24.16
CA ARG A 58 1.75 16.19 -24.55
C ARG A 58 2.16 15.33 -23.37
N VAL A 59 2.35 15.94 -22.20
CA VAL A 59 2.61 15.19 -20.97
C VAL A 59 1.30 14.53 -20.57
N GLN A 60 1.18 13.24 -20.85
CA GLN A 60 0.13 12.42 -20.29
C GLN A 60 0.59 11.92 -18.93
N GLU A 61 -0.13 12.31 -17.89
CA GLU A 61 0.05 11.74 -16.57
C GLU A 61 -0.37 10.28 -16.61
N VAL A 62 0.53 9.39 -16.17
CA VAL A 62 0.14 8.01 -15.90
C VAL A 62 -0.72 8.06 -14.65
N PRO A 63 -1.96 7.56 -14.68
CA PRO A 63 -2.84 7.59 -13.52
C PRO A 63 -2.14 6.92 -12.33
N GLU A 64 -2.27 7.55 -11.17
CA GLU A 64 -1.71 7.01 -9.94
C GLU A 64 -2.28 5.61 -9.70
N VAL A 65 -1.38 4.62 -9.64
CA VAL A 65 -1.76 3.25 -9.28
C VAL A 65 -1.79 3.19 -7.76
N SER A 66 -2.96 3.46 -7.18
CA SER A 66 -3.16 3.47 -5.73
C SER A 66 -2.96 2.08 -5.12
N VAL A 67 -3.36 1.03 -5.85
CA VAL A 67 -3.22 -0.37 -5.46
C VAL A 67 -3.05 -1.28 -6.69
N LEU A 68 -2.27 -2.34 -6.53
CA LEU A 68 -2.12 -3.39 -7.54
C LEU A 68 -3.27 -4.42 -7.44
N SER A 69 -3.54 -5.13 -8.54
CA SER A 69 -4.38 -6.32 -8.45
C SER A 69 -3.62 -7.45 -7.74
N THR A 70 -4.35 -8.40 -7.15
CA THR A 70 -3.75 -9.59 -6.54
C THR A 70 -2.91 -10.37 -7.55
N GLU A 71 -3.36 -10.40 -8.81
CA GLU A 71 -2.68 -11.03 -9.93
C GLU A 71 -1.36 -10.32 -10.26
N ASP A 72 -1.33 -8.98 -10.23
CA ASP A 72 -0.11 -8.20 -10.44
C ASP A 72 0.91 -8.43 -9.32
N VAL A 73 0.46 -8.49 -8.06
CA VAL A 73 1.34 -8.81 -6.92
C VAL A 73 1.93 -10.21 -7.06
N LYS A 74 1.11 -11.20 -7.42
CA LYS A 74 1.57 -12.57 -7.71
C LYS A 74 2.57 -12.60 -8.85
N ALA A 75 2.30 -11.88 -9.94
CA ALA A 75 3.20 -11.82 -11.09
C ALA A 75 4.54 -11.14 -10.74
N LEU A 76 4.51 -10.09 -9.91
CA LEU A 76 5.70 -9.43 -9.40
C LEU A 76 6.51 -10.36 -8.51
N ALA A 77 5.86 -11.06 -7.58
CA ALA A 77 6.51 -12.01 -6.67
C ALA A 77 7.08 -13.22 -7.42
N ASP A 78 6.36 -13.78 -8.38
CA ASP A 78 6.86 -14.86 -9.26
C ASP A 78 8.09 -14.39 -10.05
N LYS A 79 8.02 -13.21 -10.68
CA LYS A 79 9.15 -12.66 -11.41
C LYS A 79 10.36 -12.42 -10.51
N GLY A 80 10.16 -11.81 -9.34
CA GLY A 80 11.21 -11.52 -8.36
C GLY A 80 11.80 -12.78 -7.74
N PHE A 81 11.03 -13.45 -6.89
CA PHE A 81 11.50 -14.58 -6.09
C PHE A 81 11.79 -15.82 -6.93
N VAL A 82 10.88 -16.21 -7.83
CA VAL A 82 11.03 -17.48 -8.58
C VAL A 82 11.96 -17.30 -9.78
N ARG A 83 11.74 -16.30 -10.63
CA ARG A 83 12.46 -16.20 -11.91
C ARG A 83 13.81 -15.52 -11.79
N LEU A 84 13.94 -14.46 -11.01
CA LEU A 84 15.19 -13.70 -10.89
C LEU A 84 16.06 -14.27 -9.76
N LEU A 85 15.53 -14.33 -8.54
CA LEU A 85 16.28 -14.79 -7.37
C LEU A 85 16.42 -16.32 -7.30
N LYS A 86 15.62 -17.07 -8.08
CA LYS A 86 15.61 -18.54 -8.10
C LYS A 86 15.34 -19.15 -6.71
N ALA A 87 14.55 -18.45 -5.91
CA ALA A 87 14.15 -18.90 -4.59
C ALA A 87 13.35 -20.21 -4.66
N LYS A 88 13.57 -21.06 -3.67
CA LYS A 88 12.87 -22.34 -3.51
C LYS A 88 11.99 -22.29 -2.28
N PHE A 89 10.75 -22.72 -2.41
CA PHE A 89 9.81 -22.79 -1.29
C PHE A 89 9.88 -24.17 -0.65
N LEU A 90 10.23 -24.24 0.63
CA LEU A 90 10.13 -25.47 1.39
C LEU A 90 8.70 -25.60 1.93
N GLU A 91 7.90 -26.45 1.29
CA GLU A 91 6.51 -26.69 1.70
C GLU A 91 6.44 -27.23 3.13
N ASP A 92 5.60 -26.61 3.96
CA ASP A 92 5.21 -27.13 5.28
C ASP A 92 3.70 -27.40 5.28
N ARG A 93 3.34 -28.64 4.96
CA ARG A 93 1.93 -29.08 4.92
C ARG A 93 1.25 -29.02 6.27
N ALA A 94 1.98 -29.17 7.37
CA ALA A 94 1.40 -29.12 8.71
C ALA A 94 0.95 -27.69 9.07
N LYS A 95 1.67 -26.68 8.56
CA LYS A 95 1.35 -25.26 8.74
C LYS A 95 0.60 -24.64 7.55
N GLY A 96 0.37 -25.42 6.49
CA GLY A 96 -0.30 -24.95 5.27
C GLY A 96 0.54 -24.00 4.42
N PHE A 97 1.87 -24.03 4.57
CA PHE A 97 2.78 -23.15 3.84
C PHE A 97 3.21 -23.78 2.51
N ASN A 98 2.99 -23.06 1.43
CA ASN A 98 3.49 -23.35 0.09
C ASN A 98 3.66 -22.02 -0.68
N GLN A 99 4.11 -22.12 -1.94
CA GLN A 99 4.32 -20.95 -2.79
C GLN A 99 3.04 -20.11 -3.00
N ASP A 100 1.89 -20.75 -3.17
CA ASP A 100 0.62 -20.04 -3.33
C ASP A 100 0.23 -19.27 -2.07
N TYR A 101 0.40 -19.87 -0.89
CA TYR A 101 0.22 -19.20 0.38
C TYR A 101 1.11 -17.96 0.48
N PHE A 102 2.40 -18.10 0.16
CA PHE A 102 3.35 -16.99 0.19
C PHE A 102 2.90 -15.83 -0.69
N PHE A 103 2.48 -16.08 -1.94
CA PHE A 103 2.02 -14.99 -2.82
C PHE A 103 0.71 -14.36 -2.37
N ASN A 104 -0.25 -15.18 -1.91
CA ASN A 104 -1.52 -14.67 -1.39
C ASN A 104 -1.32 -13.83 -0.13
N ALA A 105 -0.42 -14.26 0.74
CA ALA A 105 -0.11 -13.57 1.97
C ALA A 105 0.65 -12.26 1.71
N LEU A 106 1.60 -12.23 0.75
CA LEU A 106 2.26 -11.00 0.32
C LEU A 106 1.23 -9.95 -0.15
N SER A 107 0.27 -10.36 -0.97
CA SER A 107 -0.84 -9.51 -1.43
C SER A 107 -1.70 -9.01 -0.27
N TRP A 108 -2.09 -9.93 0.63
CA TRP A 108 -2.94 -9.60 1.77
C TRP A 108 -2.30 -8.61 2.73
N PHE A 109 -1.07 -8.87 3.19
CA PHE A 109 -0.41 -8.06 4.22
C PHE A 109 0.03 -6.68 3.72
N SER A 110 0.36 -6.57 2.44
CA SER A 110 0.68 -5.28 1.83
C SER A 110 -0.55 -4.45 1.44
N ALA A 111 -1.77 -5.00 1.59
CA ALA A 111 -3.01 -4.42 1.08
C ALA A 111 -2.91 -4.03 -0.42
N ASN A 112 -2.06 -4.74 -1.16
CA ASN A 112 -1.66 -4.44 -2.54
C ASN A 112 -1.10 -3.01 -2.79
N VAL A 113 -0.66 -2.31 -1.75
CA VAL A 113 -0.02 -1.00 -1.87
C VAL A 113 1.39 -1.22 -2.44
N PRO A 114 1.77 -0.62 -3.59
CA PRO A 114 3.07 -0.86 -4.23
C PRO A 114 4.25 -0.69 -3.28
N GLN A 115 4.24 0.37 -2.47
CA GLN A 115 5.30 0.63 -1.49
C GLN A 115 5.45 -0.52 -0.49
N TYR A 116 4.35 -0.98 0.13
CA TYR A 116 4.38 -2.07 1.10
C TYR A 116 4.79 -3.41 0.48
N ILE A 117 4.41 -3.67 -0.77
CA ILE A 117 4.87 -4.86 -1.50
C ILE A 117 6.39 -4.82 -1.68
N HIS A 118 6.93 -3.65 -2.05
CA HIS A 118 8.37 -3.49 -2.25
C HIS A 118 9.16 -3.57 -0.94
N GLU A 119 8.66 -2.97 0.14
CA GLU A 119 9.29 -3.03 1.46
C GLU A 119 9.32 -4.46 2.01
N LEU A 120 8.16 -5.13 2.08
CA LEU A 120 8.06 -6.51 2.53
C LEU A 120 8.83 -7.47 1.61
N GLY A 121 8.77 -7.24 0.30
CA GLY A 121 9.51 -8.02 -0.70
C GLY A 121 11.03 -7.88 -0.55
N LEU A 122 11.52 -6.69 -0.20
CA LEU A 122 12.95 -6.45 0.05
C LEU A 122 13.41 -7.19 1.31
N GLU A 123 12.67 -7.06 2.41
CA GLU A 123 13.00 -7.73 3.66
C GLU A 123 13.03 -9.25 3.48
N LEU A 124 12.02 -9.81 2.81
CA LEU A 124 11.97 -11.23 2.46
C LEU A 124 13.13 -11.66 1.55
N ALA A 125 13.57 -10.80 0.62
CA ALA A 125 14.67 -11.11 -0.28
C ALA A 125 16.02 -11.17 0.46
N ILE A 126 16.25 -10.27 1.41
CA ILE A 126 17.44 -10.25 2.28
C ILE A 126 17.48 -11.53 3.14
N GLU A 127 16.38 -11.83 3.82
CA GLU A 127 16.29 -13.04 4.65
C GLU A 127 16.43 -14.32 3.81
N ALA A 128 15.83 -14.34 2.62
CA ALA A 128 15.99 -15.46 1.69
C ALA A 128 17.44 -15.61 1.24
N GLU A 129 18.15 -14.52 0.92
CA GLU A 129 19.57 -14.56 0.55
C GLU A 129 20.41 -15.18 1.67
N ASP A 130 20.21 -14.74 2.92
CA ASP A 130 20.89 -15.29 4.11
C ASP A 130 20.57 -16.78 4.33
N ASN A 131 19.39 -17.23 3.88
CA ASN A 131 18.97 -18.63 3.93
C ASN A 131 19.19 -19.39 2.60
N ASN A 132 20.19 -19.00 1.80
CA ASN A 132 20.56 -19.63 0.52
C ASN A 132 19.40 -19.72 -0.48
N TYR A 133 18.57 -18.69 -0.52
CA TYR A 133 17.36 -18.57 -1.33
C TYR A 133 16.33 -19.69 -1.06
N ILE A 134 16.32 -20.27 0.14
CA ILE A 134 15.29 -21.22 0.58
C ILE A 134 14.30 -20.48 1.48
N ILE A 135 13.05 -20.36 1.03
CA ILE A 135 11.99 -19.71 1.80
C ILE A 135 11.22 -20.79 2.57
N THR A 136 11.31 -20.73 3.89
CA THR A 136 10.54 -21.57 4.82
C THR A 136 9.38 -20.79 5.43
N ASN A 137 8.44 -21.50 6.04
CA ASN A 137 7.36 -20.86 6.80
C ASN A 137 7.91 -20.00 7.95
N GLU A 138 8.93 -20.47 8.67
CA GLU A 138 9.50 -19.76 9.82
C GLU A 138 10.14 -18.44 9.41
N LEU A 139 10.92 -18.45 8.33
CA LEU A 139 11.56 -17.27 7.76
C LEU A 139 10.49 -16.27 7.34
N TYR A 140 9.51 -16.73 6.55
CA TYR A 140 8.42 -15.88 6.08
C TYR A 140 7.64 -15.24 7.22
N MET A 141 7.23 -16.03 8.21
CA MET A 141 6.43 -15.55 9.34
C MET A 141 7.21 -14.62 10.28
N THR A 142 8.53 -14.78 10.36
CA THR A 142 9.39 -13.91 11.17
C THR A 142 9.57 -12.56 10.48
N CYS A 143 9.97 -12.57 9.21
CA CYS A 143 10.10 -11.35 8.40
C CYS A 143 8.77 -10.59 8.34
N LEU A 144 7.67 -11.28 8.05
CA LEU A 144 6.35 -10.67 8.05
C LEU A 144 6.00 -10.01 9.38
N ARG A 145 6.31 -10.65 10.52
CA ARG A 145 6.04 -10.08 11.83
C ARG A 145 6.86 -8.81 12.06
N ASN A 146 8.14 -8.83 11.70
CA ASN A 146 9.04 -7.69 11.85
C ASN A 146 8.56 -6.53 10.97
N TRP A 147 8.33 -6.78 9.68
CA TRP A 147 7.78 -5.80 8.76
C TRP A 147 6.47 -5.19 9.27
N VAL A 148 5.51 -6.02 9.69
CA VAL A 148 4.22 -5.54 10.22
C VAL A 148 4.42 -4.67 11.47
N GLN A 149 5.38 -5.02 12.33
CA GLN A 149 5.67 -4.23 13.52
C GLN A 149 6.27 -2.86 13.17
N GLU A 150 7.10 -2.77 12.13
CA GLU A 150 7.77 -1.54 11.70
C GLU A 150 6.91 -0.67 10.79
N ALA A 151 6.36 -1.25 9.72
CA ALA A 151 5.57 -0.55 8.71
C ALA A 151 4.25 -0.02 9.27
N LEU A 152 3.66 -0.69 10.27
CA LEU A 152 2.44 -0.23 10.90
C LEU A 152 2.69 0.60 12.16
N VAL A 153 3.91 1.02 12.53
CA VAL A 153 4.07 1.88 13.73
C VAL A 153 3.28 3.17 13.59
N SER A 154 3.37 3.86 12.45
CA SER A 154 2.65 5.12 12.22
C SER A 154 1.14 4.90 12.13
N GLU A 155 0.71 3.82 11.48
CA GLU A 155 -0.70 3.48 11.35
C GLU A 155 -1.29 2.99 12.68
N ASN A 156 -0.53 2.24 13.48
CA ASN A 156 -0.89 1.86 14.84
C ASN A 156 -0.95 3.10 15.73
N ALA A 157 -0.01 4.04 15.66
CA ALA A 157 -0.07 5.27 16.44
C ALA A 157 -1.31 6.12 16.09
N ARG A 158 -1.66 6.20 14.80
CA ARG A 158 -2.91 6.82 14.34
C ARG A 158 -4.14 6.07 14.83
N MET A 159 -4.15 4.74 14.74
CA MET A 159 -5.23 3.91 15.25
C MET A 159 -5.35 4.01 16.77
N GLU A 160 -4.26 4.06 17.53
CA GLU A 160 -4.23 4.21 18.99
C GLU A 160 -4.81 5.56 19.45
N ALA A 161 -4.61 6.64 18.68
CA ALA A 161 -5.30 7.90 18.96
C ALA A 161 -6.84 7.73 18.92
N HIS A 162 -7.33 6.78 18.12
CA HIS A 162 -8.76 6.48 17.99
C HIS A 162 -9.25 5.28 18.81
N ILE A 163 -8.36 4.34 19.13
CA ILE A 163 -8.53 3.12 19.93
C ILE A 163 -7.87 3.38 21.28
N ASN A 164 -8.66 3.55 22.34
CA ASN A 164 -8.24 4.03 23.67
C ASN A 164 -8.13 5.55 23.84
N SER A 165 -8.78 6.37 22.99
CA SER A 165 -8.85 7.83 23.20
C SER A 165 -9.31 8.23 24.62
N LYS A 166 -10.08 7.36 25.29
CA LYS A 166 -10.37 7.42 26.74
C LYS A 166 -10.29 6.02 27.34
N ALA A 167 -9.43 5.83 28.36
CA ALA A 167 -9.40 4.61 29.15
C ALA A 167 -10.74 4.44 29.90
N THR A 168 -11.56 3.48 29.48
CA THR A 168 -12.84 3.17 30.14
C THR A 168 -12.83 1.73 30.63
N LYS A 169 -13.55 1.44 31.73
CA LYS A 169 -13.62 0.12 32.38
C LYS A 169 -13.93 -1.05 31.44
N HIS A 170 -14.57 -0.80 30.31
CA HIS A 170 -14.96 -1.83 29.35
C HIS A 170 -14.50 -1.56 27.90
N GLY A 171 -13.79 -0.46 27.62
CA GLY A 171 -13.27 -0.16 26.28
C GLY A 171 -14.35 -0.17 25.18
N ARG A 172 -15.55 0.37 25.45
CA ARG A 172 -16.74 0.18 24.57
C ARG A 172 -16.50 0.62 23.13
N ARG A 173 -15.84 1.76 22.92
CA ARG A 173 -15.45 2.26 21.60
C ARG A 173 -14.57 1.27 20.84
N ASN A 174 -13.59 0.67 21.51
CA ASN A 174 -12.72 -0.33 20.91
C ASN A 174 -13.48 -1.61 20.53
N GLN A 175 -14.45 -2.01 21.35
CA GLN A 175 -15.31 -3.16 21.03
C GLN A 175 -16.16 -2.88 19.79
N VAL A 176 -16.69 -1.65 19.65
CA VAL A 176 -17.42 -1.21 18.44
C VAL A 176 -16.51 -1.26 17.21
N ILE A 177 -15.31 -0.67 17.29
CA ILE A 177 -14.33 -0.65 16.18
C ILE A 177 -13.93 -2.07 15.79
N PHE A 178 -13.60 -2.92 16.76
CA PHE A 178 -13.25 -4.32 16.52
C PHE A 178 -14.39 -5.09 15.84
N THR A 179 -15.64 -4.86 16.28
CA THR A 179 -16.80 -5.52 15.70
C THR A 179 -17.04 -5.06 14.26
N ILE A 180 -16.90 -3.77 13.94
CA ILE A 180 -17.00 -3.28 12.56
C ILE A 180 -15.96 -3.97 11.66
N GLY A 181 -14.71 -4.08 12.12
CA GLY A 181 -13.64 -4.75 11.37
C GLY A 181 -13.86 -6.26 11.14
N ARG A 182 -14.90 -6.84 11.74
CA ARG A 182 -15.29 -8.25 11.59
C ARG A 182 -16.58 -8.41 10.78
N LEU A 183 -17.21 -7.32 10.37
CA LEU A 183 -18.36 -7.36 9.46
C LEU A 183 -17.84 -7.49 8.02
N PHE A 184 -18.41 -8.46 7.30
CA PHE A 184 -18.05 -8.73 5.91
C PHE A 184 -18.92 -7.95 4.90
N SER A 185 -19.92 -7.21 5.38
CA SER A 185 -20.81 -6.40 4.55
C SER A 185 -20.33 -4.95 4.46
N ASN A 186 -20.44 -4.37 3.27
CA ASN A 186 -20.14 -2.95 3.05
C ASN A 186 -21.18 -2.01 3.66
N GLU A 187 -22.33 -2.54 4.07
CA GLU A 187 -23.40 -1.83 4.75
C GLU A 187 -23.78 -2.59 6.02
N PHE A 188 -23.97 -1.86 7.12
CA PHE A 188 -24.39 -2.43 8.39
C PHE A 188 -25.17 -1.39 9.22
N SER A 189 -26.09 -1.87 10.05
CA SER A 189 -26.84 -1.06 11.00
C SER A 189 -26.18 -1.08 12.39
N ALA A 190 -26.58 -0.13 13.25
CA ALA A 190 -26.17 -0.14 14.65
C ALA A 190 -26.61 -1.42 15.39
N GLN A 191 -27.72 -2.03 14.96
CA GLN A 191 -28.22 -3.27 15.53
C GLN A 191 -27.33 -4.46 15.15
N ASP A 192 -26.84 -4.51 13.91
CA ASP A 192 -25.93 -5.57 13.45
C ASP A 192 -24.63 -5.56 14.25
N VAL A 193 -24.09 -4.36 14.48
CA VAL A 193 -22.90 -4.17 15.32
C VAL A 193 -23.18 -4.57 16.76
N GLU A 194 -24.32 -4.17 17.35
CA GLU A 194 -24.69 -4.55 18.72
C GLU A 194 -24.84 -6.07 18.90
N GLU A 195 -25.49 -6.76 17.97
CA GLU A 195 -25.65 -8.21 18.03
C GLU A 195 -24.30 -8.93 17.98
N GLN A 196 -23.42 -8.51 17.07
CA GLN A 196 -22.08 -9.08 16.96
C GLN A 196 -21.20 -8.73 18.16
N MET A 197 -21.31 -7.53 18.73
CA MET A 197 -20.62 -7.16 19.97
C MET A 197 -21.05 -8.06 21.14
N ARG A 198 -22.35 -8.37 21.26
CA ARG A 198 -22.86 -9.27 22.31
C ARG A 198 -22.33 -10.69 22.16
N ARG A 199 -22.14 -11.16 20.92
CA ARG A 199 -21.51 -12.46 20.61
C ARG A 199 -20.01 -12.48 20.90
N LEU A 200 -19.28 -11.44 20.50
CA LEU A 200 -17.82 -11.37 20.61
C LEU A 200 -17.36 -11.03 22.04
N PHE A 201 -18.15 -10.25 22.79
CA PHE A 201 -17.78 -9.76 24.11
C PHE A 201 -18.86 -10.00 25.19
N PRO A 202 -19.37 -11.23 25.37
CA PRO A 202 -20.54 -11.52 26.21
C PRO A 202 -20.36 -11.06 27.66
N ASN A 203 -19.17 -11.25 28.24
CA ASN A 203 -18.85 -10.88 29.62
C ASN A 203 -18.91 -9.37 29.90
N SER A 204 -18.81 -8.54 28.86
CA SER A 204 -18.76 -7.07 28.98
C SER A 204 -20.03 -6.38 28.46
N THR A 205 -20.93 -7.13 27.82
CA THR A 205 -22.13 -6.63 27.14
C THR A 205 -23.43 -7.14 27.77
N LYS A 206 -23.39 -8.29 28.45
CA LYS A 206 -24.58 -8.88 29.11
C LYS A 206 -25.28 -7.86 30.03
N ASP A 207 -26.60 -7.73 29.83
CA ASP A 207 -27.51 -6.86 30.58
C ASP A 207 -27.08 -5.39 30.67
N LYS A 208 -26.27 -4.91 29.72
CA LYS A 208 -25.82 -3.53 29.62
C LYS A 208 -26.36 -2.85 28.37
N VAL A 209 -26.67 -1.57 28.50
CA VAL A 209 -26.90 -0.66 27.38
C VAL A 209 -25.55 -0.33 26.76
N LEU A 210 -25.39 -0.56 25.45
CA LEU A 210 -24.09 -0.48 24.77
C LEU A 210 -23.85 0.85 24.05
N ASN A 211 -24.90 1.65 23.84
CA ASN A 211 -24.86 2.94 23.13
C ASN A 211 -24.07 2.88 21.81
N VAL A 212 -24.30 1.82 21.02
CA VAL A 212 -23.57 1.59 19.76
C VAL A 212 -23.81 2.72 18.76
N SER A 213 -25.05 3.18 18.59
CA SER A 213 -25.39 4.26 17.65
C SER A 213 -24.63 5.56 17.93
N ALA A 214 -24.42 5.91 19.19
CA ALA A 214 -23.66 7.11 19.56
C ALA A 214 -22.17 6.98 19.19
N ASN A 215 -21.58 5.79 19.42
CA ASN A 215 -20.19 5.53 19.02
C ASN A 215 -20.04 5.53 17.50
N LEU A 216 -21.00 4.98 16.76
CA LEU A 216 -20.99 5.00 15.29
C LEU A 216 -21.11 6.42 14.74
N ASN A 217 -21.98 7.25 15.32
CA ASN A 217 -22.10 8.66 14.92
C ASN A 217 -20.82 9.44 15.21
N GLU A 218 -20.18 9.22 16.35
CA GLU A 218 -18.89 9.84 16.70
C GLU A 218 -17.79 9.42 15.70
N LEU A 219 -17.72 8.13 15.35
CA LEU A 219 -16.78 7.62 14.34
C LEU A 219 -17.06 8.20 12.94
N ALA A 220 -18.33 8.36 12.57
CA ALA A 220 -18.74 8.89 11.26
C ALA A 220 -18.54 10.41 11.14
N SER A 221 -18.59 11.14 12.26
CA SER A 221 -18.46 12.60 12.27
C SER A 221 -17.05 13.11 11.95
N GLY A 222 -16.03 12.27 12.02
CA GLY A 222 -14.64 12.67 11.78
C GLY A 222 -14.03 13.57 12.87
N ASP A 223 -14.81 14.03 13.86
CA ASP A 223 -14.40 14.91 14.96
C ASP A 223 -13.53 14.22 16.03
N SER A 224 -12.81 13.15 15.68
CA SER A 224 -11.90 12.45 16.59
C SER A 224 -10.51 13.11 16.64
N LEU A 225 -10.46 14.43 16.86
CA LEU A 225 -9.24 15.21 17.12
C LEU A 225 -9.05 15.45 18.62
#